data_AF-A0A972QRJ0-F1
#
_entry.id   AF-A0A972QRJ0-F1
#
_cell.length_a   1.000
_cell.length_b   1.000
_cell.length_c   1.000
_cell.angle_alpha   90.00
_cell.angle_beta   90.00
_cell.angle_gamma   90.00
#
_symmetry.space_group_name_H-M   'P 1'
#
loop_
_entity.id
_entity.type
_entity.pdbx_description
1 polymer ?
#
loop_
_entity_poly.entity_id
_entity_poly.type
_entity_poly.pdbx_seq_one_letter_code
_entity_poly.pdbx_strand_id
1 'polypeptide(L)'
;MSVFDAADAFLQQSEDIVTQNTRKQKLKLYCEGLKAKARQVELALQELVTLENQTDAAVTSTDTDEPSIQAKVEFYCDSFWAFLYSCLDVLGQVVNQGMKLGFDEKAVSFKTIKNHLNSNHNGSPEQTAFDECARCNAFKNVDRYRNCSTHRRQIYVKEEVKLVRHPDGYQTITTGDNVTVERILCENPLDVRPRTTQNRKIPDYLLTTRDRIFGLIEKILSSSKAVR
;
A
#
# COMPACT_ATOMS: atom_id res chain seq x y z
N MET A 1 1.08 12.77 12.23
CA MET A 1 0.30 11.73 12.93
C MET A 1 0.48 10.48 12.11
N SER A 2 0.61 9.29 12.68
CA SER A 2 0.64 8.07 11.85
C SER A 2 -0.79 7.57 11.57
N VAL A 3 -0.99 6.71 10.57
CA VAL A 3 -2.28 6.01 10.35
C VAL A 3 -2.74 5.27 11.61
N PHE A 4 -1.80 4.78 12.42
CA PHE A 4 -2.09 4.12 13.69
C PHE A 4 -2.73 5.10 14.69
N ASP A 5 -2.07 6.24 14.90
CA ASP A 5 -2.55 7.27 15.82
C ASP A 5 -3.90 7.86 15.34
N ALA A 6 -4.06 8.04 14.02
CA ALA A 6 -5.30 8.55 13.45
C ALA A 6 -6.46 7.58 13.64
N ALA A 7 -6.22 6.26 13.50
CA ALA A 7 -7.23 5.24 13.74
C ALA A 7 -7.62 5.16 15.22
N ASP A 8 -6.64 5.26 16.13
CA ASP A 8 -6.87 5.26 17.58
C ASP A 8 -7.61 6.52 18.02
N ALA A 9 -7.21 7.70 17.52
CA ALA A 9 -7.89 8.96 17.79
C ALA A 9 -9.34 8.94 17.29
N PHE A 10 -9.59 8.40 16.09
CA PHE A 10 -10.94 8.26 15.56
C PHE A 10 -11.80 7.30 16.41
N LEU A 11 -11.23 6.17 16.81
CA LEU A 11 -11.91 5.20 17.67
C LEU A 11 -12.28 5.84 19.01
N GLN A 12 -11.34 6.52 19.65
CA GLN A 12 -11.55 7.20 20.93
C GLN A 12 -12.65 8.27 20.84
N GLN A 13 -12.63 9.11 19.80
CA GLN A 13 -13.69 10.10 19.56
C GLN A 13 -15.07 9.44 19.37
N SER A 14 -15.10 8.21 18.87
CA SER A 14 -16.34 7.49 18.60
C SER A 14 -16.93 6.80 19.83
N GLU A 15 -16.16 6.55 20.89
CA GLU A 15 -16.61 5.77 22.05
C GLU A 15 -17.81 6.40 22.78
N ASP A 16 -17.83 7.72 22.89
CA ASP A 16 -18.90 8.46 23.57
C ASP A 16 -20.09 8.78 22.65
N ILE A 17 -19.90 8.69 21.34
CA ILE A 17 -20.91 9.04 20.34
C ILE A 17 -21.71 7.81 19.93
N VAL A 18 -21.03 6.68 19.69
CA VAL A 18 -21.63 5.45 19.20
C VAL A 18 -22.27 4.69 20.35
N THR A 19 -23.58 4.77 20.56
CA THR A 19 -24.21 4.14 21.73
C THR A 19 -24.42 2.63 21.59
N GLN A 20 -24.51 2.12 20.36
CA GLN A 20 -24.78 0.71 20.09
C GLN A 20 -23.53 -0.15 20.28
N ASN A 21 -23.54 -1.06 21.27
CA ASN A 21 -22.41 -1.93 21.60
C ASN A 21 -21.88 -2.73 20.40
N THR A 22 -22.76 -3.31 19.58
CA THR A 22 -22.35 -4.05 18.38
C THR A 22 -21.62 -3.15 17.39
N ARG A 23 -22.05 -1.89 17.22
CA ARG A 23 -21.39 -0.93 16.34
C ARG A 23 -20.04 -0.51 16.90
N LYS A 24 -19.91 -0.30 18.22
CA LYS A 24 -18.62 -0.05 18.88
C LYS A 24 -17.62 -1.18 18.63
N GLN A 25 -18.06 -2.43 18.80
CA GLN A 25 -17.22 -3.61 18.59
C GLN A 25 -16.77 -3.72 17.13
N LYS A 26 -17.68 -3.53 16.17
CA LYS A 26 -17.34 -3.49 14.73
C LYS A 26 -16.35 -2.39 14.41
N LEU A 27 -16.58 -1.18 14.95
CA LEU A 27 -15.69 -0.06 14.70
C LEU A 27 -14.28 -0.34 15.23
N LYS A 28 -14.16 -0.87 16.45
CA LYS A 28 -12.88 -1.33 17.01
C LYS A 28 -12.23 -2.38 16.12
N LEU A 29 -12.99 -3.39 15.67
CA LEU A 29 -12.48 -4.44 14.78
C LEU A 29 -11.93 -3.86 13.47
N TYR A 30 -12.63 -2.91 12.85
CA TYR A 30 -12.15 -2.30 11.60
C TYR A 30 -10.97 -1.36 11.80
N CYS A 31 -10.91 -0.59 12.90
CA CYS A 31 -9.73 0.20 13.22
C CYS A 31 -8.51 -0.69 13.45
N GLU A 32 -8.64 -1.79 14.20
CA GLU A 32 -7.56 -2.79 14.35
C GLU A 32 -7.21 -3.46 13.03
N GLY A 33 -8.21 -3.78 12.20
CA GLY A 33 -8.01 -4.32 10.87
C GLY A 33 -7.21 -3.37 9.97
N LEU A 34 -7.50 -2.07 10.00
CA LEU A 34 -6.78 -1.05 9.26
C LEU A 34 -5.32 -0.99 9.69
N LYS A 35 -5.07 -0.96 11.02
CA LYS A 35 -3.71 -1.00 11.58
C LYS A 35 -2.96 -2.26 11.19
N ALA A 36 -3.62 -3.43 11.23
CA ALA A 36 -3.02 -4.69 10.81
C ALA A 36 -2.62 -4.67 9.33
N LYS A 37 -3.48 -4.14 8.43
CA LYS A 37 -3.15 -3.98 7.01
C LYS A 37 -2.01 -3.00 6.79
N ALA A 38 -1.98 -1.88 7.52
CA ALA A 38 -0.88 -0.93 7.46
C ALA A 38 0.47 -1.57 7.84
N ARG A 39 0.52 -2.39 8.91
CA ARG A 39 1.73 -3.16 9.28
C ARG A 39 2.16 -4.14 8.19
N GLN A 40 1.20 -4.80 7.52
CA GLN A 40 1.51 -5.71 6.41
C GLN A 40 2.12 -4.99 5.21
N VAL A 41 1.69 -3.75 4.94
CA VAL A 41 2.32 -2.88 3.92
C VAL A 41 3.76 -2.54 4.31
N GLU A 42 3.98 -2.14 5.56
CA GLU A 42 5.31 -1.78 6.07
C GLU A 42 6.27 -2.97 6.04
N LEU A 43 5.81 -4.16 6.45
CA LEU A 43 6.59 -5.39 6.38
C LEU A 43 6.99 -5.71 4.94
N ALA A 44 6.04 -5.68 3.99
CA ALA A 44 6.35 -5.94 2.59
C ALA A 44 7.38 -4.96 2.02
N LEU A 45 7.29 -3.68 2.39
CA LEU A 45 8.27 -2.67 1.98
C LEU A 45 9.64 -2.90 2.61
N GLN A 46 9.68 -3.26 3.90
CA GLN A 46 10.93 -3.56 4.61
C GLN A 46 11.66 -4.76 3.99
N GLU A 47 10.93 -5.82 3.65
CA GLU A 47 11.51 -6.99 2.96
C GLU A 47 12.06 -6.61 1.58
N LEU A 48 11.35 -5.76 0.82
CA LEU A 48 11.85 -5.26 -0.47
C LEU A 48 13.13 -4.43 -0.34
N VAL A 49 13.27 -3.64 0.72
CA VAL A 49 14.51 -2.90 1.03
C VAL A 49 15.65 -3.88 1.32
N THR A 50 15.41 -4.91 2.12
CA THR A 50 16.41 -5.94 2.41
C THR A 50 16.89 -6.66 1.14
N LEU A 51 15.99 -6.84 0.16
CA LEU A 51 16.29 -7.52 -1.10
C LEU A 51 16.96 -6.62 -2.17
N GLU A 52 17.01 -5.29 -1.99
CA GLU A 52 17.35 -4.31 -3.03
C GLU A 52 18.65 -4.63 -3.80
N ASN A 53 19.71 -5.03 -3.09
CA ASN A 53 21.03 -5.31 -3.67
C ASN A 53 21.40 -6.80 -3.70
N GLN A 54 20.44 -7.70 -3.47
CA GLN A 54 20.66 -9.14 -3.50
C GLN A 54 20.42 -9.67 -4.92
N THR A 55 21.19 -10.69 -5.33
CA THR A 55 20.95 -11.47 -6.55
C THR A 55 20.93 -12.96 -6.21
N ASP A 56 20.29 -13.77 -7.04
CA ASP A 56 20.33 -15.24 -6.90
C ASP A 56 21.77 -15.78 -6.94
N ALA A 57 22.68 -15.12 -7.66
CA ALA A 57 24.09 -15.49 -7.71
C ALA A 57 24.86 -15.17 -6.41
N ALA A 58 24.36 -14.24 -5.59
CA ALA A 58 25.00 -13.82 -4.34
C ALA A 58 24.55 -14.65 -3.12
N VAL A 59 23.51 -15.49 -3.27
CA VAL A 59 22.95 -16.29 -2.18
C VAL A 59 23.27 -17.76 -2.39
N THR A 60 24.27 -18.26 -1.67
CA THR A 60 24.52 -19.71 -1.55
C THR A 60 23.52 -20.32 -0.57
N SER A 61 22.27 -20.45 -1.00
CA SER A 61 21.31 -21.25 -0.23
C SER A 61 21.69 -22.72 -0.33
N THR A 62 21.74 -23.41 0.81
CA THR A 62 21.87 -24.88 0.87
C THR A 62 20.52 -25.58 0.74
N ASP A 63 19.42 -24.83 0.68
CA ASP A 63 18.06 -25.36 0.66
C ASP A 63 17.51 -25.35 -0.76
N THR A 64 17.21 -26.53 -1.32
CA THR A 64 16.77 -26.68 -2.71
C THR A 64 15.38 -26.14 -2.98
N ASP A 65 14.60 -25.89 -1.93
CA ASP A 65 13.22 -25.38 -2.02
C ASP A 65 13.10 -23.88 -1.78
N GLU A 66 14.21 -23.15 -1.58
CA GLU A 66 14.16 -21.72 -1.32
C GLU A 66 13.76 -20.93 -2.58
N PRO A 67 12.74 -20.04 -2.51
CA PRO A 67 12.36 -19.21 -3.64
C PRO A 67 13.50 -18.28 -4.09
N SER A 68 13.63 -18.06 -5.40
CA SER A 68 14.59 -17.09 -5.94
C SER A 68 14.34 -15.69 -5.39
N ILE A 69 15.38 -14.86 -5.36
CA ILE A 69 15.31 -13.45 -4.97
C ILE A 69 14.29 -12.71 -5.83
N GLN A 70 14.27 -12.97 -7.14
CA GLN A 70 13.27 -12.40 -8.04
C GLN A 70 11.84 -12.79 -7.61
N ALA A 71 11.60 -14.08 -7.31
CA ALA A 71 10.27 -14.53 -6.87
C ALA A 71 9.85 -13.90 -5.54
N LYS A 72 10.80 -13.72 -4.59
CA LYS A 72 10.55 -13.01 -3.34
C LYS A 72 10.18 -11.54 -3.59
N VAL A 73 10.92 -10.85 -4.46
CA VAL A 73 10.63 -9.45 -4.83
C VAL A 73 9.23 -9.33 -5.43
N GLU A 74 8.87 -10.20 -6.36
CA GLU A 74 7.53 -10.23 -6.97
C GLU A 74 6.44 -10.45 -5.92
N PHE A 75 6.64 -11.42 -5.02
CA PHE A 75 5.71 -11.72 -3.95
C PHE A 75 5.47 -10.54 -3.01
N TYR A 76 6.55 -9.88 -2.55
CA TYR A 76 6.42 -8.73 -1.66
C TYR A 76 5.88 -7.49 -2.37
N CYS A 77 6.16 -7.31 -3.67
CA CYS A 77 5.50 -6.29 -4.48
C CYS A 77 3.98 -6.52 -4.56
N ASP A 78 3.54 -7.73 -4.92
CA ASP A 78 2.13 -8.06 -5.00
C ASP A 78 1.43 -7.89 -3.66
N SER A 79 2.08 -8.34 -2.58
CA SER A 79 1.62 -8.19 -1.20
C SER A 79 1.45 -6.72 -0.81
N PHE A 80 2.43 -5.87 -1.12
CA PHE A 80 2.37 -4.44 -0.86
C PHE A 80 1.11 -3.81 -1.47
N TRP A 81 0.86 -4.02 -2.76
CA TRP A 81 -0.29 -3.44 -3.44
C TRP A 81 -1.62 -3.99 -2.94
N ALA A 82 -1.69 -5.30 -2.66
CA ALA A 82 -2.88 -5.94 -2.12
C ALA A 82 -3.25 -5.40 -0.73
N PHE A 83 -2.26 -5.29 0.17
CA PHE A 83 -2.50 -4.78 1.51
C PHE A 83 -2.76 -3.28 1.54
N LEU A 84 -2.08 -2.50 0.69
CA LEU A 84 -2.30 -1.05 0.61
C LEU A 84 -3.72 -0.72 0.13
N TYR A 85 -4.25 -1.47 -0.85
CA TYR A 85 -5.65 -1.33 -1.23
C TYR A 85 -6.59 -1.84 -0.14
N SER A 86 -6.24 -2.94 0.54
CA SER A 86 -7.04 -3.45 1.66
C SER A 86 -7.20 -2.40 2.77
N CYS A 87 -6.20 -1.55 3.01
CA CYS A 87 -6.34 -0.41 3.93
C CYS A 87 -7.50 0.52 3.51
N LEU A 88 -7.65 0.79 2.21
CA LEU A 88 -8.71 1.67 1.68
C LEU A 88 -10.10 1.03 1.80
N ASP A 89 -10.20 -0.29 1.57
CA ASP A 89 -11.47 -1.01 1.76
C ASP A 89 -11.87 -1.07 3.24
N VAL A 90 -10.92 -1.35 4.14
CA VAL A 90 -11.19 -1.35 5.59
C VAL A 90 -11.50 0.06 6.08
N LEU A 91 -10.84 1.10 5.56
CA LEU A 91 -11.22 2.49 5.83
C LEU A 91 -12.68 2.77 5.45
N GLY A 92 -13.14 2.22 4.32
CA GLY A 92 -14.55 2.30 3.93
C GLY A 92 -15.49 1.72 5.00
N GLN A 93 -15.10 0.61 5.64
CA GLN A 93 -15.86 0.03 6.74
C GLN A 93 -15.82 0.90 8.01
N VAL A 94 -14.67 1.46 8.35
CA VAL A 94 -14.52 2.39 9.49
C VAL A 94 -15.50 3.56 9.32
N VAL A 95 -15.54 4.15 8.13
CA VAL A 95 -16.45 5.28 7.81
C VAL A 95 -17.91 4.83 7.79
N ASN A 96 -18.23 3.67 7.20
CA ASN A 96 -19.58 3.11 7.21
C ASN A 96 -20.14 2.97 8.64
N GLN A 97 -19.34 2.42 9.56
CA GLN A 97 -19.74 2.22 10.95
C GLN A 97 -19.73 3.54 11.76
N GLY A 98 -18.73 4.39 11.54
CA GLY A 98 -18.58 5.66 12.26
C GLY A 98 -19.69 6.64 11.94
N MET A 99 -19.98 6.83 10.65
CA MET A 99 -21.03 7.73 10.17
C MET A 99 -22.41 7.08 10.12
N LYS A 100 -22.52 5.78 10.46
CA LYS A 100 -23.78 5.01 10.45
C LYS A 100 -24.48 5.06 9.08
N LEU A 101 -23.71 4.83 8.01
CA LEU A 101 -24.22 4.90 6.63
C LEU A 101 -25.15 3.73 6.27
N GLY A 102 -25.12 2.64 7.05
CA GLY A 102 -26.10 1.55 6.96
C GLY A 102 -25.87 0.57 5.81
N PHE A 103 -24.68 0.57 5.20
CA PHE A 103 -24.35 -0.41 4.17
C PHE A 103 -24.10 -1.79 4.78
N ASP A 104 -24.54 -2.84 4.06
CA ASP A 104 -24.08 -4.21 4.30
C ASP A 104 -22.57 -4.29 4.07
N GLU A 105 -21.85 -4.87 5.04
CA GLU A 105 -20.40 -5.00 5.04
C GLU A 105 -19.87 -5.64 3.76
N LYS A 106 -20.62 -6.58 3.16
CA LYS A 106 -20.20 -7.24 1.91
C LYS A 106 -20.19 -6.31 0.69
N ALA A 107 -20.95 -5.22 0.73
CA ALA A 107 -21.09 -4.26 -0.36
C ALA A 107 -20.22 -3.00 -0.18
N VAL A 108 -19.58 -2.87 0.99
CA VAL A 108 -18.74 -1.71 1.30
C VAL A 108 -17.39 -1.84 0.60
N SER A 109 -17.04 -0.77 -0.13
CA SER A 109 -15.73 -0.54 -0.69
C SER A 109 -15.42 0.95 -0.59
N PHE A 110 -14.16 1.36 -0.76
CA PHE A 110 -13.81 2.77 -0.82
C PHE A 110 -14.67 3.55 -1.83
N LYS A 111 -14.89 2.97 -3.01
CA LYS A 111 -15.69 3.57 -4.09
C LYS A 111 -17.17 3.68 -3.72
N THR A 112 -17.74 2.66 -3.05
CA THR A 112 -19.13 2.69 -2.57
C THR A 112 -19.36 3.86 -1.62
N ILE A 113 -18.47 4.03 -0.63
CA ILE A 113 -18.56 5.10 0.37
C ILE A 113 -18.41 6.46 -0.29
N LYS A 114 -17.40 6.64 -1.14
CA LYS A 114 -17.21 7.88 -1.90
C LYS A 114 -18.47 8.27 -2.69
N ASN A 115 -19.05 7.33 -3.45
CA ASN A 115 -20.23 7.61 -4.27
C ASN A 115 -21.44 8.00 -3.41
N HIS A 116 -21.59 7.36 -2.25
CA HIS A 116 -22.64 7.71 -1.29
C HIS A 116 -22.44 9.11 -0.70
N LEU A 117 -21.21 9.45 -0.30
CA LEU A 117 -20.88 10.79 0.20
C LEU A 117 -21.11 11.87 -0.86
N ASN A 118 -20.74 11.61 -2.13
CA ASN A 118 -21.01 12.54 -3.23
C ASN A 118 -22.51 12.78 -3.46
N SER A 119 -23.35 11.78 -3.20
CA SER A 119 -24.80 11.86 -3.44
C SER A 119 -25.56 12.48 -2.25
N ASN A 120 -25.10 12.25 -1.02
CA ASN A 120 -25.87 12.56 0.19
C ASN A 120 -25.18 13.55 1.15
N HIS A 121 -23.86 13.75 1.00
CA HIS A 121 -23.03 14.58 1.87
C HIS A 121 -22.18 15.57 1.04
N ASN A 122 -22.72 16.06 -0.07
CA ASN A 122 -21.99 16.94 -0.99
C ASN A 122 -21.46 18.19 -0.26
N GLY A 123 -20.17 18.48 -0.42
CA GLY A 123 -19.50 19.60 0.23
C GLY A 123 -19.07 19.36 1.69
N SER A 124 -19.31 18.17 2.25
CA SER A 124 -18.80 17.85 3.58
C SER A 124 -17.26 17.66 3.56
N PRO A 125 -16.57 17.89 4.71
CA PRO A 125 -15.14 17.62 4.82
C PRO A 125 -14.76 16.19 4.44
N GLU A 126 -15.57 15.21 4.84
CA GLU A 126 -15.38 13.79 4.53
C GLU A 126 -15.48 13.54 3.03
N GLN A 127 -16.53 14.06 2.39
CA GLN A 127 -16.73 13.95 0.96
C GLN A 127 -15.52 14.52 0.20
N THR A 128 -15.05 15.70 0.60
CA THR A 128 -13.89 16.36 -0.01
C THR A 128 -12.62 15.51 0.15
N ALA A 129 -12.39 14.93 1.32
CA ALA A 129 -11.23 14.08 1.58
C ALA A 129 -11.24 12.78 0.75
N PHE A 130 -12.40 12.13 0.62
CA PHE A 130 -12.56 10.96 -0.24
C PHE A 130 -12.37 11.30 -1.73
N ASP A 131 -12.88 12.44 -2.17
CA ASP A 131 -12.74 12.91 -3.55
C ASP A 131 -11.28 13.24 -3.90
N GLU A 132 -10.55 13.89 -3.00
CA GLU A 132 -9.12 14.16 -3.14
C GLU A 132 -8.31 12.88 -3.24
N CYS A 133 -8.57 11.92 -2.33
CA CYS A 133 -7.94 10.61 -2.37
C CYS A 133 -8.19 9.91 -3.70
N ALA A 134 -9.45 9.88 -4.18
CA ALA A 134 -9.80 9.25 -5.46
C ALA A 134 -9.16 9.93 -6.69
N ARG A 135 -8.90 11.24 -6.63
CA ARG A 135 -8.27 12.00 -7.72
C ARG A 135 -6.74 11.83 -7.72
N CYS A 136 -6.14 11.50 -6.59
CA CYS A 136 -4.71 11.31 -6.43
C CYS A 136 -4.17 10.19 -7.33
N ASN A 137 -3.01 10.42 -7.95
CA ASN A 137 -2.36 9.43 -8.79
C ASN A 137 -1.93 8.19 -8.00
N ALA A 138 -1.58 8.33 -6.71
CA ALA A 138 -1.25 7.19 -5.86
C ALA A 138 -2.42 6.21 -5.75
N PHE A 139 -3.64 6.72 -5.49
CA PHE A 139 -4.85 5.89 -5.42
C PHE A 139 -5.13 5.19 -6.76
N LYS A 140 -5.06 5.92 -7.88
CA LYS A 140 -5.25 5.36 -9.21
C LYS A 140 -4.25 4.24 -9.52
N ASN A 141 -3.01 4.38 -9.07
CA ASN A 141 -2.00 3.34 -9.23
C ASN A 141 -2.31 2.14 -8.34
N VAL A 142 -2.64 2.34 -7.07
CA VAL A 142 -3.04 1.27 -6.14
C VAL A 142 -4.22 0.46 -6.69
N ASP A 143 -5.24 1.11 -7.24
CA ASP A 143 -6.39 0.44 -7.89
C ASP A 143 -5.99 -0.36 -9.14
N ARG A 144 -4.99 0.10 -9.91
CA ARG A 144 -4.47 -0.63 -11.07
C ARG A 144 -3.63 -1.85 -10.67
N TYR A 145 -2.66 -1.67 -9.76
CA TYR A 145 -1.74 -2.74 -9.35
C TYR A 145 -2.44 -3.83 -8.55
N ARG A 146 -3.44 -3.50 -7.72
CA ARG A 146 -4.28 -4.51 -7.05
C ARG A 146 -4.86 -5.51 -8.03
N ASN A 147 -5.38 -5.03 -9.17
CA ASN A 147 -6.04 -5.93 -10.11
C ASN A 147 -5.06 -6.95 -10.69
N CYS A 148 -3.77 -6.63 -10.81
CA CYS A 148 -2.77 -7.61 -11.22
C CYS A 148 -2.45 -8.60 -10.09
N SER A 149 -2.19 -8.09 -8.88
CA SER A 149 -1.91 -8.93 -7.71
C SER A 149 -3.07 -9.86 -7.32
N THR A 150 -4.32 -9.47 -7.60
CA THR A 150 -5.52 -10.26 -7.29
C THR A 150 -6.07 -11.06 -8.47
N HIS A 151 -5.75 -10.73 -9.74
CA HIS A 151 -6.34 -11.39 -10.93
C HIS A 151 -5.32 -12.16 -11.79
N ARG A 152 -4.32 -12.76 -11.13
CA ARG A 152 -3.43 -13.80 -11.68
C ARG A 152 -2.38 -13.33 -12.70
N ARG A 153 -1.93 -12.07 -12.63
CA ARG A 153 -0.75 -11.62 -13.37
C ARG A 153 0.26 -11.04 -12.41
N GLN A 154 1.44 -11.63 -12.37
CA GLN A 154 2.58 -11.05 -11.68
C GLN A 154 2.84 -9.66 -12.23
N ILE A 155 3.07 -8.69 -11.34
CA ILE A 155 3.46 -7.35 -11.74
C ILE A 155 4.85 -7.43 -12.36
N TYR A 156 4.99 -6.95 -13.60
CA TYR A 156 6.29 -6.95 -14.26
C TYR A 156 7.28 -6.04 -13.52
N VAL A 157 8.42 -6.62 -13.17
CA VAL A 157 9.59 -5.96 -12.58
C VAL A 157 10.77 -6.19 -13.52
N LYS A 158 11.41 -5.10 -13.96
CA LYS A 158 12.66 -5.18 -14.71
C LYS A 158 13.83 -5.13 -13.75
N GLU A 159 14.70 -6.13 -13.83
CA GLU A 159 15.99 -6.12 -13.14
C GLU A 159 17.09 -5.58 -14.07
N GLU A 160 17.88 -4.63 -13.58
CA GLU A 160 19.05 -4.09 -14.25
C GLU A 160 20.28 -4.27 -13.36
N VAL A 161 21.26 -5.03 -13.84
CA VAL A 161 22.53 -5.25 -13.14
C VAL A 161 23.55 -4.23 -13.63
N LYS A 162 24.01 -3.34 -12.75
CA LYS A 162 25.03 -2.32 -13.03
C LYS A 162 26.36 -2.74 -12.41
N LEU A 163 27.37 -2.91 -13.26
CA LEU A 163 28.76 -3.14 -12.85
C LEU A 163 29.42 -1.79 -12.55
N VAL A 164 29.83 -1.56 -11.31
CA VAL A 164 30.63 -0.39 -10.96
C VAL A 164 32.08 -0.67 -11.34
N ARG A 165 32.53 -0.10 -12.45
CA ARG A 165 33.95 -0.12 -12.85
C ARG A 165 34.70 0.96 -12.08
N HIS A 166 35.76 0.58 -11.37
CA HIS A 166 36.66 1.53 -10.73
C HIS A 166 37.55 2.22 -11.78
N PRO A 167 37.96 3.49 -11.57
CA PRO A 167 38.92 4.16 -12.42
C PRO A 167 40.26 3.41 -12.43
N ASP A 168 40.87 3.27 -13.61
CA ASP A 168 42.18 2.61 -13.78
C ASP A 168 43.23 3.27 -12.86
N GLY A 169 43.93 2.46 -12.06
CA GLY A 169 45.08 2.88 -11.25
C GLY A 169 44.87 2.92 -9.72
N TYR A 170 43.65 2.79 -9.22
CA TYR A 170 43.39 2.67 -7.78
C TYR A 170 43.08 1.21 -7.40
N GLN A 171 44.06 0.50 -6.84
CA GLN A 171 43.83 -0.81 -6.21
C GLN A 171 43.00 -0.61 -4.94
N THR A 172 41.71 -0.92 -5.01
CA THR A 172 40.90 -1.09 -3.81
C THR A 172 40.92 -2.57 -3.41
N ILE A 173 41.24 -2.80 -2.13
CA ILE A 173 41.19 -4.11 -1.47
C ILE A 173 39.71 -4.44 -1.31
N THR A 174 39.05 -4.85 -2.38
CA THR A 174 37.68 -5.37 -2.31
C THR A 174 37.57 -6.46 -3.36
N THR A 175 37.63 -7.69 -2.89
CA THR A 175 37.44 -8.90 -3.69
C THR A 175 36.02 -8.93 -4.25
N GLY A 176 35.85 -8.46 -5.47
CA GLY A 176 34.61 -8.59 -6.25
C GLY A 176 34.25 -7.29 -6.97
N ASP A 177 33.76 -7.42 -8.22
CA ASP A 177 33.10 -6.30 -8.90
C ASP A 177 31.94 -5.82 -8.01
N ASN A 178 31.89 -4.51 -7.71
CA ASN A 178 30.74 -3.93 -7.02
C ASN A 178 29.54 -3.98 -7.98
N VAL A 179 28.68 -5.00 -7.80
CA VAL A 179 27.45 -5.17 -8.56
C VAL A 179 26.32 -4.44 -7.83
N THR A 180 25.70 -3.46 -8.49
CA THR A 180 24.46 -2.83 -8.02
C THR A 180 23.30 -3.37 -8.82
N VAL A 181 22.23 -3.78 -8.13
CA VAL A 181 20.99 -4.25 -8.77
C VAL A 181 19.96 -3.14 -8.68
N GLU A 182 19.37 -2.77 -9.80
CA GLU A 182 18.21 -1.87 -9.82
C GLU A 182 16.97 -2.65 -10.25
N ARG A 183 15.89 -2.54 -9.47
CA ARG A 183 14.59 -3.14 -9.80
C ARG A 183 13.57 -2.07 -10.09
N ILE A 184 13.04 -2.09 -11.31
CA ILE A 184 12.18 -1.06 -11.86
C ILE A 184 10.79 -1.62 -12.10
N LEU A 185 9.79 -1.02 -11.47
CA LEU A 185 8.39 -1.38 -11.64
C LEU A 185 7.87 -0.94 -13.02
N CYS A 186 7.06 -1.78 -13.65
CA CYS A 186 6.32 -1.38 -14.85
C CYS A 186 5.44 -0.14 -14.60
N GLU A 187 5.14 0.64 -15.62
CA GLU A 187 4.33 1.87 -15.50
C GLU A 187 2.84 1.61 -15.37
N ASN A 188 2.34 0.62 -16.14
CA ASN A 188 0.97 0.17 -16.13
C ASN A 188 0.98 -1.37 -16.10
N PRO A 189 0.51 -1.98 -15.02
CA PRO A 189 0.54 -3.44 -14.88
C PRO A 189 -0.52 -4.13 -15.76
N LEU A 190 -1.40 -3.35 -16.41
CA LEU A 190 -2.42 -3.83 -17.35
C LEU A 190 -1.94 -3.87 -18.81
N ASP A 191 -0.79 -3.27 -19.12
CA ASP A 191 -0.25 -3.27 -20.49
C ASP A 191 0.23 -4.67 -20.86
N VAL A 192 -0.16 -5.18 -22.03
CA VAL A 192 0.33 -6.47 -22.56
C VAL A 192 1.85 -6.45 -22.79
N ARG A 193 2.40 -5.28 -23.10
CA ARG A 193 3.82 -5.03 -23.25
C ARG A 193 4.24 -4.02 -22.18
N PRO A 194 4.72 -4.47 -21.01
CA PRO A 194 5.05 -3.58 -19.91
C PRO A 194 6.20 -2.64 -20.30
N ARG A 195 6.09 -1.38 -19.86
CA ARG A 195 7.11 -0.34 -20.06
C ARG A 195 7.68 0.10 -18.72
N THR A 196 8.95 0.46 -18.70
CA THR A 196 9.69 0.90 -17.51
C THR A 196 10.41 2.24 -17.74
N THR A 197 9.92 3.06 -18.67
CA THR A 197 10.56 4.33 -19.06
C THR A 197 10.53 5.38 -17.94
N GLN A 198 9.57 5.29 -17.02
CA GLN A 198 9.48 6.18 -15.86
C GLN A 198 10.45 5.85 -14.72
N ASN A 199 11.26 4.80 -14.83
CA ASN A 199 12.29 4.42 -13.85
C ASN A 199 11.79 4.39 -12.38
N ARG A 200 10.65 3.72 -12.15
CA ARG A 200 10.05 3.55 -10.82
C ARG A 200 10.81 2.51 -10.00
N LYS A 201 11.89 2.92 -9.32
CA LYS A 201 12.70 2.03 -8.46
C LYS A 201 11.91 1.54 -7.24
N ILE A 202 12.08 0.26 -6.88
CA ILE A 202 11.16 -0.45 -5.97
C ILE A 202 11.41 -0.27 -4.46
N PRO A 203 12.55 0.28 -3.99
CA PRO A 203 12.46 1.10 -2.79
C PRO A 203 11.41 2.20 -2.82
N ASP A 204 11.86 3.21 -3.57
CA ASP A 204 11.48 4.59 -3.40
C ASP A 204 10.06 4.86 -3.86
N TYR A 205 9.67 4.21 -4.96
CA TYR A 205 8.35 4.40 -5.55
C TYR A 205 7.25 3.86 -4.64
N LEU A 206 7.50 2.71 -4.01
CA LEU A 206 6.54 2.09 -3.10
C LEU A 206 6.45 2.86 -1.79
N LEU A 207 7.59 3.28 -1.22
CA LEU A 207 7.63 4.15 -0.05
C LEU A 207 6.82 5.45 -0.29
N THR A 208 7.09 6.15 -1.39
CA THR A 208 6.38 7.39 -1.76
C THR A 208 4.88 7.15 -1.93
N THR A 209 4.50 6.01 -2.50
CA THR A 209 3.08 5.64 -2.69
C THR A 209 2.42 5.37 -1.35
N ARG A 210 3.07 4.60 -0.47
CA ARG A 210 2.61 4.33 0.90
C ARG A 210 2.37 5.63 1.65
N ASP A 211 3.34 6.52 1.70
CA ASP A 211 3.26 7.77 2.46
C ASP A 211 2.09 8.64 1.99
N ARG A 212 1.89 8.73 0.66
CA ARG A 212 0.77 9.47 0.07
C ARG A 212 -0.58 8.86 0.45
N ILE A 213 -0.72 7.54 0.38
CA ILE A 213 -1.98 6.88 0.74
C ILE A 213 -2.24 6.99 2.23
N PHE A 214 -1.23 6.80 3.07
CA PHE A 214 -1.35 6.89 4.52
C PHE A 214 -1.76 8.30 4.96
N GLY A 215 -1.14 9.35 4.39
CA GLY A 215 -1.56 10.73 4.65
C GLY A 215 -3.01 11.02 4.21
N LEU A 216 -3.49 10.39 3.14
CA LEU A 216 -4.89 10.50 2.71
C LEU A 216 -5.85 9.77 3.65
N ILE A 217 -5.46 8.58 4.14
CA ILE A 217 -6.24 7.83 5.15
C ILE A 217 -6.36 8.66 6.43
N GLU A 218 -5.25 9.22 6.92
CA GLU A 218 -5.23 10.09 8.09
C GLU A 218 -6.14 11.31 7.92
N LYS A 219 -6.10 11.95 6.76
CA LYS A 219 -6.98 13.06 6.42
C LYS A 219 -8.45 12.65 6.47
N ILE A 220 -8.80 11.51 5.88
CA ILE A 220 -10.17 11.00 5.88
C ILE A 220 -10.65 10.74 7.32
N LEU A 221 -9.85 10.03 8.13
CA LEU A 221 -10.18 9.74 9.52
C LEU A 221 -10.34 11.02 10.35
N SER A 222 -9.45 11.98 10.17
CA SER A 222 -9.51 13.27 10.88
C SER A 222 -10.70 14.14 10.47
N SER A 223 -11.14 14.01 9.21
CA SER A 223 -12.31 14.73 8.69
C SER A 223 -13.63 14.06 9.06
N SER A 224 -13.61 12.75 9.32
CA SER A 224 -14.81 11.95 9.59
C SER A 224 -15.28 12.15 11.01
N LYS A 225 -16.58 12.42 11.17
CA LYS A 225 -17.22 12.51 12.49
C LYS A 225 -18.10 11.30 12.73
N ALA A 226 -17.91 10.66 13.89
CA ALA A 226 -18.88 9.68 14.34
C ALA A 226 -20.24 10.36 14.60
N VAL A 227 -21.32 9.63 14.30
CA VAL A 227 -22.70 10.08 14.49
C VAL A 227 -23.41 9.14 15.46
N ARG A 228 -24.40 9.63 16.23
CA ARG A 228 -25.15 8.83 17.22
C ARG A 228 -25.94 7.65 16.61
#